data_AF-A0A1F8UB81-F1
#
_entry.id   AF-A0A1F8UB81-F1
#
_cell.length_a   1.000
_cell.length_b   1.000
_cell.length_c   1.000
_cell.angle_alpha   90.00
_cell.angle_beta   90.00
_cell.angle_gamma   90.00
#
_symmetry.space_group_name_H-M   'P 1'
#
loop_
_entity.id
_entity.type
_entity.pdbx_description
1 polymer ?
#
loop_
_entity_poly.entity_id
_entity_poly.type
_entity_poly.pdbx_seq_one_letter_code
_entity_poly.pdbx_strand_id
1 'polypeptide(L)'
;TPMLACGEPLFSALRDNYICLHLPVNPDDAAEFALQSLQQLAPELIISIERPGLAADGRYYNMRGVDISARCANFDLFFQQASCPTIAIGDGGNEIGMGNIQQAVSQLAITPCVTPCDELLLADVSNWAAYGVLALVSTLKDAETRQGWLLDCQPTALLQYLVNRGGVDGVTGLVSITEDSLPPAHAETLIADLQRLCFES
;
A
#
# COMPACT_ATOMS: atom_id res chain seq x y z
N THR A 1 -10.76 -10.18 -10.95
CA THR A 1 -10.17 -10.84 -9.77
C THR A 1 -9.09 -9.94 -9.20
N PRO A 2 -9.01 -9.75 -7.87
CA PRO A 2 -7.94 -8.94 -7.28
C PRO A 2 -6.56 -9.57 -7.52
N MET A 3 -5.54 -8.71 -7.62
CA MET A 3 -4.15 -9.09 -7.91
C MET A 3 -3.21 -8.22 -7.10
N LEU A 4 -2.14 -8.81 -6.55
CA LEU A 4 -1.09 -8.09 -5.83
C LEU A 4 0.07 -7.78 -6.77
N ALA A 5 0.35 -6.50 -7.01
CA ALA A 5 1.52 -6.08 -7.77
C ALA A 5 2.69 -5.83 -6.82
N CYS A 6 3.74 -6.64 -6.89
CA CYS A 6 4.88 -6.54 -5.98
C CYS A 6 6.19 -7.04 -6.61
N GLY A 7 7.32 -6.49 -6.13
CA GLY A 7 8.66 -6.95 -6.47
C GLY A 7 9.18 -8.01 -5.51
N GLU A 8 10.40 -8.50 -5.76
CA GLU A 8 11.08 -9.40 -4.83
C GLU A 8 11.53 -8.69 -3.53
N PRO A 9 11.58 -9.41 -2.39
CA PRO A 9 11.28 -10.83 -2.20
C PRO A 9 9.78 -11.13 -1.99
N LEU A 10 8.92 -10.11 -1.94
CA LEU A 10 7.50 -10.27 -1.61
C LEU A 10 6.76 -11.09 -2.67
N PHE A 11 7.07 -10.89 -3.95
CA PHE A 11 6.50 -11.67 -5.04
C PHE A 11 6.70 -13.18 -4.85
N SER A 12 7.95 -13.62 -4.67
CA SER A 12 8.23 -15.05 -4.45
C SER A 12 7.59 -15.59 -3.16
N ALA A 13 7.43 -14.76 -2.13
CA ALA A 13 6.84 -15.16 -0.86
C ALA A 13 5.32 -15.37 -0.91
N LEU A 14 4.62 -14.71 -1.85
CA LEU A 14 3.16 -14.68 -1.93
C LEU A 14 2.57 -15.44 -3.12
N ARG A 15 3.31 -15.58 -4.24
CA ARG A 15 2.77 -16.10 -5.52
C ARG A 15 2.15 -17.50 -5.46
N ASP A 16 2.54 -18.33 -4.48
CA ASP A 16 2.01 -19.69 -4.34
C ASP A 16 0.62 -19.71 -3.67
N ASN A 17 0.23 -18.60 -3.01
CA ASN A 17 -1.05 -18.47 -2.31
C ASN A 17 -1.95 -17.36 -2.88
N TYR A 18 -1.38 -16.43 -3.65
CA TYR A 18 -2.09 -15.26 -4.17
C TYR A 18 -1.77 -15.03 -5.65
N ILE A 19 -2.73 -14.43 -6.36
CA ILE A 19 -2.50 -13.98 -7.73
C ILE A 19 -1.63 -12.72 -7.66
N CYS A 20 -0.42 -12.80 -8.21
CA CYS A 20 0.55 -11.72 -8.13
C CYS A 20 1.01 -11.29 -9.54
N LEU A 21 1.18 -9.99 -9.73
CA LEU A 21 1.94 -9.40 -10.83
C LEU A 21 3.36 -9.12 -10.33
N HIS A 22 4.35 -9.76 -10.94
CA HIS A 22 5.74 -9.48 -10.62
C HIS A 22 6.14 -8.10 -11.16
N LEU A 23 6.52 -7.20 -10.27
CA LEU A 23 7.07 -5.90 -10.63
C LEU A 23 8.60 -5.98 -10.73
N PRO A 24 9.18 -5.87 -11.94
CA PRO A 24 10.63 -5.83 -12.11
C PRO A 24 11.24 -4.56 -11.48
N VAL A 25 12.48 -4.70 -11.01
CA VAL A 25 13.28 -3.58 -10.46
C VAL A 25 14.03 -2.90 -11.60
N ASN A 26 13.72 -1.62 -11.85
CA ASN A 26 14.36 -0.75 -12.84
C ASN A 26 14.61 -1.39 -14.22
N PRO A 27 13.61 -2.01 -14.87
CA PRO A 27 13.84 -2.50 -16.22
C PRO A 27 13.87 -1.31 -17.20
N ASP A 28 14.68 -1.40 -18.25
CA ASP A 28 14.78 -0.35 -19.28
C ASP A 28 13.44 -0.12 -20.00
N ASP A 29 12.55 -1.11 -20.01
CA ASP A 29 11.23 -1.12 -20.65
C ASP A 29 10.07 -0.93 -19.65
N ALA A 30 10.32 -0.37 -18.46
CA ALA A 30 9.32 -0.25 -17.39
C ALA A 30 8.00 0.41 -17.84
N ALA A 31 8.09 1.43 -18.70
CA ALA A 31 6.92 2.15 -19.21
C ALA A 31 6.08 1.29 -20.16
N GLU A 32 6.73 0.48 -21.01
CA GLU A 32 6.04 -0.46 -21.91
C GLU A 32 5.44 -1.61 -21.10
N PHE A 33 6.19 -2.15 -20.13
CA PHE A 33 5.70 -3.18 -19.22
C PHE A 33 4.42 -2.75 -18.48
N ALA A 34 4.41 -1.54 -17.92
CA ALA A 34 3.22 -1.01 -17.23
C ALA A 34 2.04 -0.88 -18.19
N LEU A 35 2.25 -0.30 -19.38
CA LEU A 35 1.19 -0.11 -20.38
C LEU A 35 0.59 -1.45 -20.83
N GLN A 36 1.44 -2.41 -21.18
CA GLN A 36 1.01 -3.74 -21.61
C GLN A 36 0.27 -4.46 -20.49
N SER A 37 0.76 -4.36 -19.25
CA SER A 37 0.10 -4.94 -18.07
C SER A 37 -1.29 -4.34 -17.86
N LEU A 38 -1.44 -3.01 -17.94
CA LEU A 38 -2.72 -2.32 -17.83
C LEU A 38 -3.69 -2.74 -18.94
N GLN A 39 -3.22 -2.87 -20.18
CA GLN A 39 -4.06 -3.31 -21.32
C GLN A 39 -4.53 -4.76 -21.18
N GLN A 40 -3.65 -5.65 -20.72
CA GLN A 40 -3.97 -7.07 -20.56
C GLN A 40 -4.87 -7.33 -19.35
N LEU A 41 -4.60 -6.66 -18.23
CA LEU A 41 -5.35 -6.85 -16.99
C LEU A 41 -6.65 -6.05 -16.96
N ALA A 42 -6.71 -4.92 -17.68
CA ALA A 42 -7.82 -3.99 -17.71
C ALA A 42 -8.43 -3.73 -16.32
N PRO A 43 -7.62 -3.27 -15.33
CA PRO A 43 -8.11 -3.10 -13.97
C PRO A 43 -9.22 -2.05 -13.90
N GLU A 44 -10.22 -2.30 -13.07
CA GLU A 44 -11.28 -1.32 -12.76
C GLU A 44 -10.85 -0.32 -11.68
N LEU A 45 -9.80 -0.65 -10.92
CA LEU A 45 -9.25 0.15 -9.82
C LEU A 45 -7.80 -0.27 -9.57
N ILE A 46 -6.94 0.70 -9.26
CA ILE A 46 -5.58 0.46 -8.75
C ILE A 46 -5.46 1.07 -7.36
N ILE A 47 -4.88 0.32 -6.43
CA ILE A 47 -4.64 0.77 -5.05
C ILE A 47 -3.16 0.62 -4.73
N SER A 48 -2.57 1.67 -4.16
CA SER A 48 -1.23 1.65 -3.55
C SER A 48 -1.36 1.79 -2.04
N ILE A 49 -0.64 0.96 -1.29
CA ILE A 49 -0.57 1.05 0.17
C ILE A 49 0.92 1.03 0.53
N GLU A 50 1.41 2.09 1.17
CA GLU A 50 2.78 2.16 1.70
C GLU A 50 3.87 1.87 0.65
N ARG A 51 3.63 2.29 -0.60
CA ARG A 51 4.54 2.04 -1.70
C ARG A 51 5.41 3.27 -1.94
N PRO A 52 6.76 3.17 -1.86
CA PRO A 52 7.62 4.28 -2.22
C PRO A 52 7.33 4.77 -3.63
N GLY A 53 7.24 6.08 -3.81
CA GLY A 53 7.03 6.72 -5.10
C GLY A 53 8.25 7.51 -5.59
N LEU A 54 8.25 7.85 -6.87
CA LEU A 54 9.31 8.62 -7.51
C LEU A 54 9.39 10.02 -6.90
N ALA A 55 10.59 10.45 -6.57
CA ALA A 55 10.92 11.84 -6.31
C ALA A 55 11.14 12.60 -7.63
N ALA A 56 11.27 13.93 -7.54
CA ALA A 56 11.43 14.81 -8.69
C ALA A 56 12.67 14.51 -9.56
N ASP A 57 13.68 13.86 -8.98
CA ASP A 57 14.90 13.45 -9.69
C ASP A 57 14.83 12.02 -10.27
N GLY A 58 13.65 11.37 -10.21
CA GLY A 58 13.40 10.05 -10.75
C GLY A 58 13.90 8.90 -9.87
N ARG A 59 14.19 9.15 -8.59
CA ARG A 59 14.65 8.14 -7.62
C ARG A 59 13.64 7.87 -6.52
N TYR A 60 13.87 6.80 -5.77
CA TYR A 60 13.09 6.41 -4.60
C TYR A 60 13.90 6.66 -3.32
N TYR A 61 13.27 7.24 -2.30
CA TYR A 61 13.89 7.52 -1.02
C TYR A 61 13.07 6.94 0.12
N ASN A 62 13.73 6.50 1.19
CA ASN A 62 13.07 6.19 2.45
C ASN A 62 12.96 7.44 3.34
N MET A 63 12.28 7.31 4.49
CA MET A 63 12.10 8.39 5.48
C MET A 63 13.41 8.96 6.05
N ARG A 64 14.57 8.30 5.84
CA ARG A 64 15.90 8.80 6.24
C ARG A 64 16.62 9.54 5.10
N GLY A 65 15.96 9.73 3.95
CA GLY A 65 16.56 10.34 2.76
C GLY A 65 17.58 9.44 2.05
N VAL A 66 17.59 8.14 2.34
CA VAL A 66 18.48 7.18 1.66
C VAL A 66 17.85 6.74 0.35
N ASP A 67 18.63 6.81 -0.73
CA ASP A 67 18.25 6.29 -2.04
C ASP A 67 18.08 4.76 -1.98
N ILE A 68 16.86 4.29 -2.25
CA ILE A 68 16.47 2.87 -2.28
C ILE A 68 16.14 2.40 -3.70
N SER A 69 16.42 3.19 -4.73
CA SER A 69 16.03 2.92 -6.12
C SER A 69 16.52 1.57 -6.62
N ALA A 70 17.72 1.16 -6.22
CA ALA A 70 18.31 -0.13 -6.62
C ALA A 70 17.50 -1.36 -6.18
N ARG A 71 16.54 -1.20 -5.26
CA ARG A 71 15.68 -2.26 -4.72
C ARG A 71 14.19 -1.96 -4.86
N CYS A 72 13.82 -0.84 -5.48
CA CYS A 72 12.44 -0.43 -5.62
C CYS A 72 11.92 -0.77 -7.02
N ALA A 73 10.96 -1.69 -7.10
CA ALA A 73 10.22 -1.91 -8.35
C ALA A 73 9.30 -0.72 -8.68
N ASN A 74 9.27 -0.29 -9.93
CA ASN A 74 8.52 0.88 -10.34
C ASN A 74 7.02 0.55 -10.49
N PHE A 75 6.20 1.11 -9.60
CA PHE A 75 4.74 1.04 -9.70
C PHE A 75 4.11 2.39 -10.08
N ASP A 76 4.87 3.48 -10.03
CA ASP A 76 4.45 4.83 -10.41
C ASP A 76 3.93 4.88 -11.84
N LEU A 77 4.56 4.13 -12.76
CA LEU A 77 4.13 4.08 -14.16
C LEU A 77 2.73 3.50 -14.33
N PHE A 78 2.30 2.60 -13.43
CA PHE A 78 0.91 2.11 -13.44
C PHE A 78 -0.06 3.24 -13.07
N PHE A 79 0.27 4.05 -12.07
CA PHE A 79 -0.54 5.21 -11.68
C PHE A 79 -0.58 6.29 -12.78
N GLN A 80 0.57 6.57 -13.39
CA GLN A 80 0.69 7.60 -14.43
C GLN A 80 -0.02 7.24 -15.73
N GLN A 81 -0.15 5.93 -16.03
CA GLN A 81 -0.73 5.43 -17.28
C GLN A 81 -2.14 4.86 -17.10
N ALA A 82 -2.65 4.75 -15.87
CA ALA A 82 -3.97 4.22 -15.60
C ALA A 82 -5.07 5.07 -16.24
N SER A 83 -6.04 4.40 -16.84
CA SER A 83 -7.32 5.02 -17.24
C SER A 83 -8.45 4.73 -16.24
N CYS A 84 -8.21 3.87 -15.26
CA CYS A 84 -9.12 3.58 -14.16
C CYS A 84 -8.82 4.48 -12.95
N PRO A 85 -9.75 4.60 -12.00
CA PRO A 85 -9.48 5.27 -10.73
C PRO A 85 -8.26 4.69 -10.02
N THR A 86 -7.57 5.56 -9.31
CA THR A 86 -6.38 5.25 -8.51
C THR A 86 -6.57 5.74 -7.07
N ILE A 87 -6.34 4.84 -6.10
CA ILE A 87 -6.34 5.17 -4.68
C ILE A 87 -4.93 4.95 -4.15
N ALA A 88 -4.44 5.86 -3.32
CA ALA A 88 -3.20 5.66 -2.61
C ALA A 88 -3.36 5.90 -1.10
N ILE A 89 -2.60 5.14 -0.33
CA ILE A 89 -2.49 5.26 1.12
C ILE A 89 -1.01 5.40 1.47
N GLY A 90 -0.69 6.42 2.27
CA GLY A 90 0.64 6.64 2.81
C GLY A 90 0.60 7.43 4.11
N ASP A 91 1.71 7.41 4.84
CA ASP A 91 1.86 8.10 6.13
C ASP A 91 3.14 8.96 6.20
N GLY A 92 4.14 8.73 5.33
CA GLY A 92 5.45 9.38 5.38
C GLY A 92 5.65 10.59 4.45
N GLY A 93 4.98 10.63 3.30
CA GLY A 93 5.13 11.68 2.27
C GLY A 93 6.03 11.30 1.09
N ASN A 94 6.70 10.15 1.15
CA ASN A 94 7.53 9.59 0.08
C ASN A 94 6.84 8.44 -0.67
N GLU A 95 5.57 8.17 -0.40
CA GLU A 95 4.77 7.13 -1.03
C GLU A 95 4.04 7.63 -2.28
N ILE A 96 3.72 6.72 -3.20
CA ILE A 96 2.83 6.98 -4.33
C ILE A 96 1.54 7.64 -3.82
N GLY A 97 1.05 8.65 -4.54
CA GLY A 97 -0.12 9.44 -4.18
C GLY A 97 0.21 10.72 -3.41
N MET A 98 1.31 10.75 -2.66
CA MET A 98 1.74 11.95 -1.91
C MET A 98 2.09 13.14 -2.81
N GLY A 99 2.25 12.92 -4.13
CA GLY A 99 2.32 13.98 -5.12
C GLY A 99 1.12 14.95 -5.07
N ASN A 100 -0.06 14.50 -4.62
CA ASN A 100 -1.25 15.35 -4.45
C ASN A 100 -1.04 16.47 -3.42
N ILE A 101 -0.17 16.25 -2.43
CA ILE A 101 0.10 17.17 -1.33
C ILE A 101 1.55 17.63 -1.29
N GLN A 102 2.24 17.61 -2.44
CA GLN A 102 3.67 17.92 -2.57
C GLN A 102 4.09 19.19 -1.82
N GLN A 103 3.27 20.25 -1.88
CA GLN A 103 3.56 21.52 -1.20
C GLN A 103 3.63 21.39 0.32
N ALA A 104 2.78 20.54 0.92
CA ALA A 104 2.78 20.31 2.36
C ALA A 104 3.97 19.42 2.75
N VAL A 105 4.17 18.29 2.05
CA VAL A 105 5.25 17.34 2.37
C VAL A 105 6.64 17.91 2.12
N SER A 106 6.80 18.87 1.19
CA SER A 106 8.08 19.55 0.94
C SER A 106 8.54 20.44 2.11
N GLN A 107 7.68 20.68 3.11
CA GLN A 107 8.04 21.40 4.33
C GLN A 107 8.66 20.48 5.39
N LEU A 108 8.59 19.17 5.19
CA LEU A 108 9.13 18.15 6.08
C LEU A 108 10.58 17.82 5.69
N ALA A 109 11.32 17.22 6.63
CA ALA A 109 12.70 16.80 6.42
C ALA A 109 12.80 15.44 5.68
N ILE A 110 12.11 15.34 4.54
CA ILE A 110 12.05 14.13 3.69
C ILE A 110 12.32 14.50 2.23
N THR A 111 12.51 13.48 1.38
CA THR A 111 12.46 13.66 -0.08
C THR A 111 11.06 13.29 -0.57
N PRO A 112 10.25 14.25 -1.03
CA PRO A 112 8.84 14.00 -1.32
C PRO A 112 8.66 13.22 -2.63
N CYS A 113 7.66 12.34 -2.62
CA CYS A 113 7.15 11.72 -3.84
C CYS A 113 6.43 12.77 -4.71
N VAL A 114 6.50 12.60 -6.03
CA VAL A 114 5.83 13.46 -7.02
C VAL A 114 4.71 12.76 -7.78
N THR A 115 4.54 11.45 -7.59
CA THR A 115 3.50 10.67 -8.26
C THR A 115 2.14 10.92 -7.60
N PRO A 116 1.16 11.47 -8.33
CA PRO A 116 -0.18 11.73 -7.81
C PRO A 116 -1.08 10.48 -7.90
N CYS A 117 -2.29 10.60 -7.37
CA CYS A 117 -3.39 9.64 -7.52
C CYS A 117 -4.74 10.39 -7.54
N ASP A 118 -5.84 9.70 -7.86
CA ASP A 118 -7.16 10.33 -7.85
C ASP A 118 -7.64 10.58 -6.41
N GLU A 119 -7.50 9.59 -5.53
CA GLU A 119 -7.88 9.70 -4.12
C GLU A 119 -6.71 9.31 -3.21
N LEU A 120 -6.35 10.21 -2.28
CA LEU A 120 -5.27 10.01 -1.32
C LEU A 120 -5.85 9.88 0.09
N LEU A 121 -5.48 8.81 0.79
CA LEU A 121 -5.76 8.62 2.20
C LEU A 121 -4.46 8.75 3.01
N LEU A 122 -4.53 9.54 4.07
CA LEU A 122 -3.46 9.71 5.04
C LEU A 122 -3.85 9.04 6.35
N ALA A 123 -2.91 8.37 6.99
CA ALA A 123 -3.06 7.83 8.34
C ALA A 123 -1.72 7.88 9.09
N ASP A 124 -1.75 7.58 10.39
CA ASP A 124 -0.52 7.41 11.16
C ASP A 124 0.20 6.08 10.83
N VAL A 125 -0.55 5.10 10.33
CA VAL A 125 -0.07 3.81 9.82
C VAL A 125 -0.90 3.46 8.58
N SER A 126 -0.26 3.27 7.44
CA SER A 126 -0.95 2.98 6.17
C SER A 126 -1.91 1.78 6.21
N ASN A 127 -1.56 0.71 6.92
CA ASN A 127 -2.45 -0.45 7.09
C ASN A 127 -3.77 -0.08 7.79
N TRP A 128 -3.76 0.90 8.69
CA TRP A 128 -4.96 1.34 9.41
C TRP A 128 -5.94 2.07 8.51
N ALA A 129 -5.45 2.90 7.60
CA ALA A 129 -6.29 3.50 6.56
C ALA A 129 -6.92 2.43 5.65
N ALA A 130 -6.21 1.33 5.36
CA ALA A 130 -6.79 0.23 4.60
C ALA A 130 -7.99 -0.42 5.33
N TYR A 131 -7.91 -0.60 6.65
CA TYR A 131 -9.07 -1.03 7.45
C TYR A 131 -10.21 0.00 7.42
N GLY A 132 -9.89 1.30 7.42
CA GLY A 132 -10.88 2.36 7.21
C GLY A 132 -11.60 2.28 5.86
N VAL A 133 -10.87 1.95 4.77
CA VAL A 133 -11.47 1.68 3.45
C VAL A 133 -12.40 0.48 3.51
N LEU A 134 -11.99 -0.61 4.16
CA LEU A 134 -12.85 -1.77 4.36
C LEU A 134 -14.13 -1.41 5.13
N ALA A 135 -14.02 -0.56 6.15
CA ALA A 135 -15.19 -0.06 6.89
C ALA A 135 -16.15 0.75 6.00
N LEU A 136 -15.63 1.63 5.15
CA LEU A 136 -16.45 2.37 4.18
C LEU A 136 -17.16 1.42 3.20
N VAL A 137 -16.44 0.45 2.65
CA VAL A 137 -17.03 -0.58 1.78
C VAL A 137 -18.11 -1.35 2.53
N SER A 138 -17.84 -1.73 3.77
CA SER A 138 -18.80 -2.50 4.56
C SER A 138 -20.08 -1.73 4.86
N THR A 139 -20.01 -0.43 5.16
CA THR A 139 -21.21 0.40 5.34
C THR A 139 -22.04 0.49 4.05
N LEU A 140 -21.40 0.47 2.88
CA LEU A 140 -22.08 0.61 1.58
C LEU A 140 -22.65 -0.71 1.03
N LYS A 141 -22.04 -1.85 1.36
CA LYS A 141 -22.35 -3.14 0.72
C LYS A 141 -22.65 -4.29 1.68
N ASP A 142 -22.10 -4.27 2.88
CA ASP A 142 -22.03 -5.44 3.76
C ASP A 142 -22.86 -5.30 5.03
N ALA A 143 -23.22 -4.06 5.41
CA ALA A 143 -23.90 -3.76 6.68
C ALA A 143 -25.21 -4.55 6.83
N GLU A 144 -25.95 -4.72 5.73
CA GLU A 144 -27.21 -5.48 5.72
C GLU A 144 -27.00 -6.99 5.81
N THR A 145 -25.92 -7.51 5.21
CA THR A 145 -25.64 -8.96 5.13
C THR A 145 -24.83 -9.47 6.33
N ARG A 146 -24.20 -8.58 7.10
CA ARG A 146 -23.23 -8.89 8.16
C ARG A 146 -22.14 -9.86 7.70
N GLN A 147 -21.71 -9.69 6.45
CA GLN A 147 -20.62 -10.43 5.83
C GLN A 147 -19.73 -9.42 5.12
N GLY A 148 -18.45 -9.37 5.44
CA GLY A 148 -17.55 -8.38 4.84
C GLY A 148 -16.11 -8.59 5.26
N TRP A 149 -15.17 -8.15 4.42
CA TRP A 149 -13.74 -8.38 4.66
C TRP A 149 -13.20 -7.73 5.94
N LEU A 150 -13.87 -6.68 6.45
CA LEU A 150 -13.54 -6.09 7.75
C LEU A 150 -13.72 -7.07 8.92
N LEU A 151 -14.69 -7.99 8.83
CA LEU A 151 -14.95 -8.99 9.87
C LEU A 151 -13.87 -10.08 9.92
N ASP A 152 -13.22 -10.34 8.79
CA ASP A 152 -12.20 -11.39 8.65
C ASP A 152 -10.77 -10.88 8.92
N CYS A 153 -10.59 -9.60 9.23
CA CYS A 153 -9.27 -9.01 9.46
C CYS A 153 -8.62 -9.58 10.74
N GLN A 154 -7.42 -10.13 10.58
CA GLN A 154 -6.62 -10.69 11.68
C GLN A 154 -5.19 -10.10 11.66
N PRO A 155 -4.98 -8.87 12.18
CA PRO A 155 -3.70 -8.18 12.09
C PRO A 155 -2.53 -8.99 12.64
N THR A 156 -2.68 -9.58 13.83
CA THR A 156 -1.64 -10.42 14.44
C THR A 156 -1.24 -11.59 13.54
N ALA A 157 -2.22 -12.30 12.96
CA ALA A 157 -1.96 -13.45 12.09
C ALA A 157 -1.30 -13.02 10.76
N LEU A 158 -1.74 -11.89 10.20
CA LEU A 158 -1.17 -11.32 8.97
C LEU A 158 0.28 -10.88 9.17
N LEU A 159 0.58 -10.13 10.23
CA LEU A 159 1.94 -9.72 10.55
C LEU A 159 2.83 -10.94 10.81
N GLN A 160 2.35 -11.92 11.59
CA GLN A 160 3.09 -13.15 11.82
C GLN A 160 3.39 -13.91 10.51
N TYR A 161 2.43 -13.95 9.59
CA TYR A 161 2.60 -14.58 8.27
C TYR A 161 3.69 -13.90 7.44
N LEU A 162 3.76 -12.57 7.45
CA LEU A 162 4.76 -11.78 6.74
C LEU A 162 6.14 -11.87 7.39
N VAL A 163 6.21 -11.79 8.72
CA VAL A 163 7.45 -11.95 9.51
C VAL A 163 8.09 -13.32 9.27
N ASN A 164 7.29 -14.39 9.22
CA ASN A 164 7.76 -15.74 8.90
C ASN A 164 8.35 -15.87 7.48
N ARG A 165 8.11 -14.88 6.62
CA ARG A 165 8.63 -14.78 5.24
C ARG A 165 9.74 -13.74 5.10
N GLY A 166 10.28 -13.24 6.22
CA GLY A 166 11.35 -12.26 6.24
C GLY A 166 10.88 -10.80 6.24
N GLY A 167 9.58 -10.56 6.49
CA GLY A 167 9.08 -9.22 6.80
C GLY A 167 9.75 -8.66 8.05
N VAL A 168 10.02 -7.36 8.04
CA VAL A 168 10.61 -6.62 9.14
C VAL A 168 9.77 -5.39 9.42
N ASP A 169 9.87 -4.89 10.65
CA ASP A 169 9.28 -3.61 11.03
C ASP A 169 10.01 -2.45 10.32
N GLY A 170 9.25 -1.57 9.67
CA GLY A 170 9.80 -0.50 8.82
C GLY A 170 10.62 0.55 9.57
N VAL A 171 10.35 0.75 10.86
CA VAL A 171 10.99 1.76 11.70
C VAL A 171 12.27 1.21 12.34
N THR A 172 12.19 0.02 12.95
CA THR A 172 13.32 -0.61 13.66
C THR A 172 14.23 -1.42 12.74
N GLY A 173 13.72 -1.93 11.62
CA GLY A 173 14.40 -2.87 10.74
C GLY A 173 14.58 -4.27 11.36
N LEU A 174 13.89 -4.56 12.47
CA LEU A 174 13.96 -5.83 13.17
C LEU A 174 12.84 -6.77 12.74
N VAL A 175 13.10 -8.07 12.89
CA VAL A 175 12.09 -9.10 12.73
C VAL A 175 11.20 -9.08 13.98
N SER A 176 10.09 -8.36 13.91
CA SER A 176 9.10 -8.23 14.99
C SER A 176 7.67 -8.23 14.44
N ILE A 177 6.73 -8.70 15.25
CA ILE A 177 5.29 -8.69 14.92
C ILE A 177 4.74 -7.30 15.26
N THR A 178 5.18 -6.31 14.49
CA THR A 178 4.81 -4.90 14.63
C THR A 178 4.70 -4.28 13.24
N GLU A 179 3.90 -3.23 13.16
CA GLU A 179 3.83 -2.29 12.03
C GLU A 179 4.13 -0.90 12.60
N ASP A 180 5.09 -0.19 12.02
CA ASP A 180 5.58 1.10 12.50
C ASP A 180 5.92 1.15 14.00
N SER A 181 6.56 0.08 14.49
CA SER A 181 6.88 -0.15 15.91
C SER A 181 5.68 -0.27 16.84
N LEU A 182 4.46 -0.40 16.30
CA LEU A 182 3.24 -0.57 17.07
C LEU A 182 2.81 -2.05 17.11
N PRO A 183 2.35 -2.54 18.27
CA PRO A 183 1.86 -3.90 18.39
C PRO A 183 0.51 -4.05 17.66
N PRO A 184 0.18 -5.25 17.16
CA PRO A 184 -1.07 -5.51 16.45
C PRO A 184 -2.33 -5.21 17.27
N ALA A 185 -2.23 -5.20 18.61
CA ALA A 185 -3.33 -4.83 19.50
C ALA A 185 -3.93 -3.45 19.19
N HIS A 186 -3.13 -2.51 18.65
CA HIS A 186 -3.65 -1.20 18.22
C HIS A 186 -4.57 -1.34 17.00
N ALA A 187 -4.13 -2.07 15.97
CA ALA A 187 -4.94 -2.36 14.79
C ALA A 187 -6.19 -3.17 15.15
N GLU A 188 -6.08 -4.16 16.05
CA GLU A 188 -7.20 -4.95 16.54
C GLU A 188 -8.26 -4.08 17.25
N THR A 189 -7.81 -3.12 18.07
CA THR A 189 -8.71 -2.16 18.72
C THR A 189 -9.43 -1.29 17.69
N LEU A 190 -8.68 -0.74 16.72
CA LEU A 190 -9.24 0.06 15.63
C LEU A 190 -10.27 -0.73 14.82
N ILE A 191 -9.95 -1.96 14.42
CA ILE A 191 -10.86 -2.81 13.65
C ILE A 191 -12.13 -3.09 14.46
N ALA A 192 -12.02 -3.40 15.76
CA ALA A 192 -13.19 -3.61 16.61
C ALA A 192 -14.07 -2.35 16.66
N ASP A 193 -13.48 -1.16 16.76
CA ASP A 193 -14.23 0.11 16.73
C ASP A 193 -14.94 0.31 15.40
N LEU A 194 -14.27 0.06 14.28
CA LEU A 194 -14.85 0.13 12.93
C LEU A 194 -15.98 -0.88 12.74
N GLN A 195 -15.81 -2.12 13.22
CA GLN A 195 -16.85 -3.16 13.15
C GLN A 195 -18.10 -2.74 13.91
N ARG A 196 -17.96 -2.15 15.10
CA ARG A 196 -19.11 -1.63 15.87
C ARG A 196 -19.83 -0.52 15.11
N LEU A 197 -19.09 0.41 14.50
CA LEU A 197 -19.68 1.48 13.70
C LEU A 197 -20.47 0.93 12.50
N CYS A 198 -19.94 -0.08 11.81
CA CYS A 198 -20.50 -0.60 10.57
C CYS A 198 -21.64 -1.62 10.75
N PHE A 199 -21.63 -2.43 11.82
CA PHE A 199 -22.52 -3.61 11.92
C PHE A 199 -23.41 -3.66 13.17
N GLU A 200 -23.16 -2.80 14.16
CA GLU A 200 -23.93 -2.76 15.41
C GLU A 200 -24.88 -1.55 15.51
N SER A 201 -25.06 -0.80 14.41
CA SER A 201 -26.02 0.30 14.29
C SER A 201 -27.46 -0.14 14.06
#